data_AF-X1JAM8-F1
#
_entry.id   AF-X1JAM8-F1
#
_cell.length_a   1.000
_cell.length_b   1.000
_cell.length_c   1.000
_cell.angle_alpha   90.00
_cell.angle_beta   90.00
_cell.angle_gamma   90.00
#
_symmetry.space_group_name_H-M   'P 1'
#
loop_
_entity.id
_entity.type
_entity.pdbx_description
1 polymer ?
#
loop_
_entity_poly.entity_id
_entity_poly.type
_entity_poly.pdbx_seq_one_letter_code
_entity_poly.pdbx_strand_id
1 'polypeptide(L)' 'SRRLSPGYCDWKIDQQKMVFRAMKDDSAGVRLTEECLMLPQKSISGIIGIGQC' A
#
# COMPACT_ATOMS: atom_id res chain seq x y z
N SER A 1 -14.76 -7.57 -0.11
CA SER A 1 -13.80 -6.72 -0.83
C SER A 1 -12.57 -7.54 -1.15
N ARG A 2 -12.07 -7.55 -2.39
CA ARG A 2 -10.83 -8.28 -2.79
C ARG A 2 -9.56 -7.45 -2.65
N ARG A 3 -9.68 -6.23 -2.10
CA ARG A 3 -8.58 -5.29 -1.89
C ARG A 3 -8.09 -5.42 -0.46
N LEU A 4 -6.82 -5.76 -0.32
CA LEU A 4 -6.12 -5.82 0.96
C LEU A 4 -5.09 -4.69 0.99
N SER A 5 -4.93 -4.06 2.14
CA SER A 5 -3.99 -2.96 2.33
C SER A 5 -3.11 -3.24 3.55
N PRO A 6 -1.82 -2.88 3.51
CA PRO A 6 -0.98 -2.88 4.70
C PRO A 6 -1.61 -2.04 5.83
N GLY A 7 -1.55 -2.54 7.06
CA GLY A 7 -2.23 -1.95 8.21
C GLY A 7 -3.65 -2.48 8.47
N TYR A 8 -4.14 -3.42 7.66
CA TYR A 8 -5.44 -4.07 7.86
C TYR A 8 -5.28 -5.51 8.38
N CYS A 9 -6.08 -5.90 9.38
CA CYS A 9 -5.99 -7.20 10.06
C CYS A 9 -4.55 -7.51 10.53
N ASP A 10 -4.00 -8.67 10.14
CA ASP A 10 -2.65 -9.11 10.51
C ASP A 10 -1.56 -8.60 9.55
N TRP A 11 -1.93 -7.79 8.54
CA TRP A 11 -0.95 -7.25 7.60
C TRP A 11 -0.23 -6.05 8.22
N LYS A 12 1.02 -6.27 8.62
CA LYS A 12 1.89 -5.22 9.18
C LYS A 12 2.01 -4.00 8.26
N ILE A 13 1.92 -2.81 8.85
CA ILE A 13 1.99 -1.51 8.14
C ILE A 13 3.36 -1.25 7.51
N ASP A 14 4.43 -1.82 8.06
CA ASP A 14 5.79 -1.71 7.53
C ASP A 14 5.93 -2.29 6.10
N GLN A 15 5.09 -3.27 5.76
CA GLN A 15 5.00 -3.85 4.42
C GLN A 15 4.46 -2.85 3.38
N GLN A 16 3.95 -1.70 3.78
CA GLN A 16 3.61 -0.61 2.84
C GLN A 16 4.84 -0.14 2.05
N LYS A 17 6.04 -0.19 2.65
CA LYS A 17 7.30 0.08 1.95
C LYS A 17 7.53 -0.91 0.80
N MET A 18 7.14 -2.18 0.96
CA MET A 18 7.24 -3.19 -0.09
C MET A 18 6.27 -2.91 -1.24
N VAL A 19 5.02 -2.54 -0.92
CA VAL A 19 4.00 -2.18 -1.92
C VAL A 19 4.48 -0.99 -2.77
N PHE A 20 5.05 0.05 -2.15
CA PHE A 20 5.60 1.20 -2.87
C PHE A 20 6.84 0.85 -3.69
N ARG A 21 7.72 -0.03 -3.19
CA ARG A 21 8.86 -0.55 -3.97
C ARG A 21 8.40 -1.33 -5.20
N ALA A 22 7.32 -2.10 -5.10
CA ALA A 22 6.77 -2.86 -6.22
C ALA A 22 6.23 -1.96 -7.34
N MET A 23 5.79 -0.73 -7.02
CA MET A 23 5.35 0.27 -7.99
C MET A 23 6.50 0.96 -8.75
N LYS A 24 7.77 0.69 -8.41
CA LYS A 24 8.98 1.14 -9.14
C LYS A 24 8.90 2.59 -9.65
N ASP A 25 8.57 3.52 -8.75
CA ASP A 25 8.50 4.98 -8.99
C ASP A 25 7.18 5.54 -9.57
N ASP A 26 6.21 4.67 -9.90
CA ASP A 26 4.86 5.11 -10.29
C ASP A 26 3.89 5.11 -9.09
N SER A 27 4.17 6.00 -8.12
CA SER A 27 3.30 6.19 -6.95
C SER A 27 2.27 7.30 -7.12
N ALA A 28 2.07 7.80 -8.34
CA ALA A 28 1.21 8.96 -8.62
C ALA A 28 1.52 10.20 -7.74
N GLY A 29 2.79 10.39 -7.36
CA GLY A 29 3.22 11.49 -6.48
C GLY A 29 2.96 11.25 -4.99
N VAL A 30 2.51 10.06 -4.60
CA VAL A 30 2.36 9.68 -3.19
C VAL A 30 3.72 9.27 -2.63
N ARG A 31 4.06 9.76 -1.44
CA ARG A 31 5.28 9.37 -0.71
C ARG A 31 4.94 8.78 0.66
N LEU A 32 5.86 7.97 1.19
CA LEU A 32 5.76 7.41 2.54
C LEU A 32 6.64 8.17 3.52
N THR A 33 6.14 8.41 4.74
CA THR A 33 6.97 8.81 5.87
C THR A 33 7.72 7.61 6.45
N GLU A 34 8.61 7.85 7.40
CA GLU A 34 9.33 6.77 8.10
C GLU A 34 8.37 5.82 8.84
N GLU A 35 7.29 6.38 9.40
CA GLU A 35 6.18 5.70 10.07
C GLU A 35 5.15 5.10 9.10
N CYS A 36 5.45 5.07 7.80
CA CYS A 36 4.59 4.51 6.75
C CYS A 36 3.26 5.26 6.53
N LEU A 37 3.17 6.55 6.89
CA LEU A 37 2.03 7.37 6.50
C LEU A 37 2.14 7.78 5.02
N MET A 38 1.02 7.78 4.30
CA MET A 38 0.97 8.26 2.92
C MET A 38 0.74 9.77 2.88
N LEU A 39 1.53 10.46 2.06
CA LEU A 39 1.37 11.88 1.76
C LEU A 39 1.13 12.04 0.25
N PRO A 40 0.05 12.74 -0.17
CA PRO A 40 -0.94 13.44 0.65
C PRO A 40 -1.80 12.49 1.50
N GLN A 41 -2.29 12.97 2.65
CA GLN A 41 -3.00 12.14 3.64
C GLN A 41 -4.23 11.41 3.06
N LYS A 42 -4.91 12.02 2.08
CA LYS A 42 -6.04 11.45 1.35
C LYS A 42 -5.57 10.50 0.23
N SER A 43 -4.74 9.52 0.58
CA SER A 43 -4.24 8.49 -0.34
C SER A 43 -4.61 7.10 0.17
N ILE A 44 -4.73 6.13 -0.74
CA ILE A 44 -4.96 4.72 -0.42
C ILE A 44 -4.04 3.84 -1.27
N SER A 45 -3.44 2.83 -0.66
CA SER A 45 -2.68 1.78 -1.36
C SER A 45 -3.33 0.42 -1.08
N GLY A 46 -3.15 -0.56 -1.96
CA GLY A 46 -3.66 -1.92 -1.75
C GLY A 46 -3.38 -2.86 -2.90
N ILE A 47 -3.45 -4.16 -2.61
CA ILE A 47 -3.28 -5.26 -3.56
C ILE A 47 -4.65 -5.88 -3.85
N ILE A 48 -4.88 -6.25 -5.11
CA ILE A 48 -6.10 -6.93 -5.55
C ILE A 48 -5.69 -8.31 -6.09
N GLY A 49 -6.24 -9.38 -5.51
CA GLY A 49 -6.05 -10.73 -6.02
C GLY A 49 -6.81 -10.95 -7.33
N ILE A 50 -6.10 -11.36 -8.38
CA ILE A 50 -6.67 -11.64 -9.71
C ILE A 50 -6.99 -13.12 -9.95
N GLY A 51 -6.73 -13.99 -8.95
CA GLY A 51 -7.05 -15.41 -9.03
C GLY A 51 -8.56 -15.68 -9.03
N GLN A 52 -8.96 -16.77 -9.69
CA GLN A 52 -10.29 -17.35 -9.51
C GLN A 52 -10.34 -18.05 -8.14
N CYS A 53 -11.49 -17.98 -7.49
CA CYS A 53 -11.76 -18.72 -6.26
C CYS A 53 -12.07 -20.18 -6.58
#